data_AF-A0A165PA59-F1
#
_entry.id   AF-A0A165PA59-F1
#
_cell.length_a   1.000
_cell.length_b   1.000
_cell.length_c   1.000
_cell.angle_alpha   90.00
_cell.angle_beta   90.00
_cell.angle_gamma   90.00
#
_symmetry.space_group_name_H-M   'P 1'
#
loop_
_entity.id
_entity.type
_entity.pdbx_description
1 polymer ?
#
loop_
_entity_poly.entity_id
_entity_poly.type
_entity_poly.pdbx_seq_one_letter_code
_entity_poly.pdbx_strand_id
1 'polypeptide(L)'
;MDNQQNQSVAELREQSEENVHRSPPGSWTSVIPRLAVGSLVLLPFAFVPYLLVRRQLIALRRSAEAINSTFELAQRELRAAALENARLGKDDQVQTKVLLRHIQWDVDRLRQDVAALQSSQASSHNEMRHNQESFDAEKQRIWSQLTILQELGLSLADVAAFMYEIELKGGYTGRSGDAHGIERLRQTAMKLQKLQDREV
;
A
#
# COMPACT_ATOMS: atom_id res chain seq x y z
N MET A 1 -6.81 -11.90 -70.57
CA MET A 1 -6.19 -10.92 -69.67
C MET A 1 -4.77 -11.39 -69.44
N ASP A 2 -3.70 -10.91 -70.05
CA ASP A 2 -3.33 -9.83 -70.97
C ASP A 2 -1.82 -10.12 -71.14
N ASN A 3 -1.08 -9.94 -72.22
CA ASN A 3 -1.23 -9.41 -73.56
C ASN A 3 0.17 -9.77 -74.13
N GLN A 4 0.34 -10.61 -75.14
CA GLN A 4 0.36 -10.16 -76.53
C GLN A 4 0.97 -8.76 -76.69
N GLN A 5 2.30 -8.64 -76.57
CA GLN A 5 3.00 -7.53 -77.23
C GLN A 5 4.47 -7.85 -77.49
N ASN A 6 4.77 -7.91 -78.80
CA ASN A 6 6.07 -7.71 -79.44
C ASN A 6 6.89 -8.96 -79.79
N GLN A 7 6.20 -9.96 -80.34
CA GLN A 7 6.62 -10.57 -81.60
C GLN A 7 6.31 -9.60 -82.75
N SER A 8 7.22 -8.67 -83.08
CA SER A 8 7.06 -7.74 -84.22
C SER A 8 8.32 -6.92 -84.55
N VAL A 9 9.48 -7.56 -84.70
CA VAL A 9 10.64 -6.96 -85.40
C VAL A 9 11.36 -8.01 -86.29
N ALA A 10 10.63 -9.03 -86.73
CA ALA A 10 11.14 -10.11 -87.58
C ALA A 10 10.93 -9.88 -89.09
N GLU A 11 10.26 -8.82 -89.51
CA GLU A 11 9.94 -8.59 -90.93
C GLU A 11 9.98 -7.09 -91.23
N LEU A 12 11.14 -6.57 -91.62
CA LEU A 12 11.25 -5.35 -92.43
C LEU A 12 12.68 -5.27 -92.99
N ARG A 13 12.78 -5.54 -94.29
CA ARG A 13 13.90 -5.34 -95.23
C ARG A 13 15.05 -6.37 -95.13
N GLU A 14 15.28 -7.34 -96.03
CA GLU A 14 14.80 -7.60 -97.40
C GLU A 14 14.46 -6.36 -98.23
N GLN A 15 15.48 -5.53 -98.49
CA GLN A 15 15.59 -4.65 -99.65
C GLN A 15 16.80 -3.74 -99.43
N SER A 16 17.96 -4.17 -99.89
CA SER A 16 18.96 -3.29 -100.54
C SER A 16 20.13 -4.17 -101.00
N GLU A 17 19.82 -5.11 -101.90
CA GLU A 17 20.82 -5.57 -102.85
C GLU A 17 21.24 -4.37 -103.71
N GLU A 18 22.48 -4.45 -104.20
CA GLU A 18 22.93 -3.75 -105.40
C GLU A 18 23.24 -2.25 -105.26
N ASN A 19 24.44 -1.95 -104.74
CA ASN A 19 25.22 -0.90 -105.38
C ASN A 19 26.72 -1.19 -105.32
N VAL A 20 27.20 -1.76 -106.42
CA VAL A 20 28.61 -1.93 -106.78
C VAL A 20 29.21 -0.55 -107.05
N HIS A 21 29.93 0.00 -106.07
CA HIS A 21 30.87 1.09 -106.32
C HIS A 21 32.25 0.75 -105.78
N ARG A 22 33.11 0.40 -106.74
CA ARG A 22 34.56 0.30 -106.64
C ARG A 22 35.14 1.63 -106.17
N SER A 23 35.87 1.62 -105.05
CA SER A 23 36.86 2.61 -104.63
C SER A 23 37.64 2.04 -103.42
N PRO A 24 38.86 2.49 -103.17
CA PRO A 24 40.14 1.85 -103.47
C PRO A 24 40.68 0.92 -102.34
N PRO A 25 41.75 0.13 -102.58
CA PRO A 25 42.40 -0.69 -101.55
C PRO A 25 43.16 0.20 -100.53
N GLY A 26 42.43 0.70 -99.53
CA GLY A 26 42.98 1.52 -98.44
C GLY A 26 43.16 0.73 -97.14
N SER A 27 44.32 0.10 -96.96
CA SER A 27 45.04 -0.12 -95.68
C SER A 27 44.24 -0.35 -94.37
N TRP A 28 43.36 -1.36 -94.30
CA TRP A 28 42.74 -1.81 -93.04
C TRP A 28 43.73 -2.47 -92.07
N THR A 29 44.93 -2.84 -92.54
CA THR A 29 46.04 -3.35 -91.72
C THR A 29 46.60 -2.29 -90.75
N SER A 30 46.24 -1.01 -90.88
CA SER A 30 46.67 0.06 -89.97
C SER A 30 45.64 0.44 -88.88
N VAL A 31 44.38 -0.01 -88.98
CA VAL A 31 43.33 0.32 -88.01
C VAL A 31 43.35 -0.65 -86.82
N ILE A 32 43.59 -1.94 -87.08
CA ILE A 32 43.73 -2.99 -86.06
C ILE A 32 44.83 -2.65 -85.03
N PRO A 33 46.06 -2.26 -85.42
CA PRO A 33 47.07 -1.88 -84.42
C PRO A 33 46.69 -0.60 -83.66
N ARG A 34 45.97 0.35 -84.27
CA ARG A 34 45.52 1.57 -83.57
C ARG A 34 44.41 1.29 -82.55
N LEU A 35 43.47 0.40 -82.86
CA LEU A 35 42.45 -0.06 -81.92
C LEU A 35 43.06 -0.91 -80.79
N ALA A 36 44.07 -1.73 -81.10
CA ALA A 36 44.81 -2.49 -80.10
C ALA A 36 45.58 -1.57 -79.14
N VAL A 37 46.22 -0.50 -79.65
CA VAL A 37 46.90 0.49 -78.81
C VAL A 37 45.87 1.29 -77.97
N GLY A 38 44.74 1.68 -78.56
CA GLY A 38 43.68 2.39 -77.84
C GLY A 38 43.04 1.56 -76.72
N SER A 39 42.75 0.28 -76.97
CA SER A 39 42.21 -0.62 -75.96
C SER A 39 43.22 -0.94 -74.86
N LEU A 40 44.51 -1.05 -75.20
CA LEU A 40 45.58 -1.26 -74.22
C LEU A 40 45.70 -0.10 -73.22
N VAL A 41 45.40 1.13 -73.64
CA VAL A 41 45.42 2.32 -72.77
C VAL A 41 44.10 2.50 -72.01
N LEU A 42 42.96 2.21 -72.63
CA LEU A 42 41.64 2.31 -71.97
C LEU A 42 41.39 1.19 -70.96
N LEU A 43 41.93 -0.01 -71.19
CA LEU A 43 41.74 -1.17 -70.34
C LEU A 43 42.21 -0.95 -68.89
N PRO A 44 43.42 -0.45 -68.58
CA PRO A 44 43.79 -0.15 -67.20
C PRO A 44 42.90 0.93 -66.58
N PHE A 45 42.47 1.92 -67.38
CA PHE A 45 41.60 3.00 -66.91
C PHE A 45 40.20 2.50 -66.52
N ALA A 46 39.66 1.49 -67.21
CA ALA A 46 38.40 0.85 -66.87
C ALA A 46 38.55 -0.26 -65.81
N PHE A 47 39.67 -0.98 -65.79
CA PHE A 47 39.87 -2.15 -64.95
C PHE A 47 40.24 -1.80 -63.51
N VAL A 48 41.06 -0.77 -63.30
CA VAL A 48 41.44 -0.30 -61.95
C VAL A 48 40.23 0.07 -61.08
N PRO A 49 39.28 0.94 -61.53
CA PRO A 49 38.11 1.26 -60.72
C PRO A 49 37.21 0.04 -60.49
N TYR A 50 37.09 -0.86 -61.47
CA TYR A 50 36.33 -2.11 -61.30
C TYR A 50 36.93 -3.01 -60.20
N LEU A 51 38.25 -3.18 -60.19
CA LEU A 51 38.94 -3.95 -59.16
C LEU A 51 38.81 -3.31 -57.76
N LEU A 52 38.86 -1.98 -57.67
CA LEU A 52 38.67 -1.26 -56.42
C LEU A 52 37.25 -1.47 -55.87
N VAL A 53 36.23 -1.32 -56.70
CA VAL A 53 34.82 -1.58 -56.31
C VAL A 53 34.64 -3.04 -55.90
N ARG A 54 35.23 -4.00 -56.63
CA ARG A 54 35.17 -5.42 -56.27
C ARG A 54 35.79 -5.68 -54.90
N ARG A 55 36.94 -5.07 -54.60
CA ARG A 55 37.58 -5.17 -53.27
C ARG A 55 36.71 -4.55 -52.17
N GLN A 56 36.10 -3.41 -52.44
CA GLN A 56 35.17 -2.76 -51.49
C GLN A 56 33.93 -3.59 -51.23
N LEU A 57 33.32 -4.19 -52.26
CA LEU A 57 32.15 -5.07 -52.10
C LEU A 57 32.47 -6.31 -51.25
N ILE A 58 33.66 -6.89 -51.43
CA ILE A 58 34.11 -8.02 -50.60
C ILE A 58 34.31 -7.58 -49.15
N ALA A 59 34.92 -6.41 -48.93
CA ALA A 59 35.11 -5.85 -47.60
C ALA A 59 33.77 -5.54 -46.91
N LEU A 60 32.82 -4.91 -47.62
CA LEU A 60 31.47 -4.64 -47.13
C LEU A 60 30.70 -5.92 -46.80
N ARG A 61 30.84 -6.95 -47.63
CA ARG A 61 30.18 -8.24 -47.40
C ARG A 61 30.72 -8.91 -46.13
N ARG A 62 32.05 -8.88 -45.92
CA ARG A 62 32.66 -9.39 -44.69
C ARG A 62 32.25 -8.59 -43.46
N SER A 63 32.17 -7.26 -43.55
CA SER A 63 31.69 -6.45 -42.43
C SER A 63 30.22 -6.69 -42.13
N ALA A 64 29.38 -6.86 -43.16
CA ALA A 64 27.97 -7.18 -42.97
C ALA A 64 27.79 -8.53 -42.28
N GLU A 65 28.58 -9.54 -42.65
CA GLU A 65 28.56 -10.87 -42.03
C GLU A 65 29.05 -10.83 -40.57
N ALA A 66 30.11 -10.05 -40.29
CA ALA A 66 30.58 -9.81 -38.92
C ALA A 66 29.55 -9.07 -38.06
N ILE A 67 28.87 -8.06 -38.61
CA ILE A 67 27.80 -7.35 -37.89
C ILE A 67 26.62 -8.30 -37.63
N ASN A 68 26.23 -9.11 -38.62
CA ASN A 68 25.10 -10.02 -38.47
C ASN A 68 25.35 -11.06 -37.37
N SER A 69 26.57 -11.60 -37.25
CA SER A 69 26.90 -12.54 -36.17
C SER A 69 26.89 -11.90 -34.79
N THR A 70 27.39 -10.66 -34.64
CA THR A 70 27.30 -9.91 -33.38
C THR A 70 25.86 -9.58 -33.00
N PHE A 71 25.01 -9.26 -34.00
CA PHE A 71 23.59 -9.00 -33.78
C PHE A 71 22.85 -10.26 -33.32
N GLU A 72 23.11 -11.41 -33.93
CA GLU A 72 22.53 -12.68 -33.49
C GLU A 72 22.92 -13.04 -32.05
N LEU A 73 24.18 -12.82 -31.67
CA LEU A 73 24.65 -13.04 -30.31
C LEU A 73 23.96 -12.08 -29.33
N ALA A 74 23.96 -10.78 -29.61
CA ALA A 74 23.29 -9.78 -28.79
C ALA A 74 21.78 -10.06 -28.67
N GLN A 75 21.13 -10.50 -29.75
CA GLN A 75 19.71 -10.86 -29.71
C GLN A 75 19.45 -12.10 -28.84
N ARG A 76 20.35 -13.09 -28.86
CA ARG A 76 20.26 -14.26 -27.98
C ARG A 76 20.47 -13.87 -26.51
N GLU A 77 21.44 -13.02 -26.22
CA GLU A 77 21.69 -12.51 -24.87
C GLU A 77 20.51 -11.70 -24.33
N LEU A 78 19.95 -10.80 -25.14
CA LEU A 78 18.75 -10.03 -24.77
C LEU A 78 17.54 -10.94 -24.50
N ARG A 79 17.34 -11.99 -25.31
CA ARG A 79 16.28 -12.98 -25.07
C ARG A 79 16.52 -13.77 -23.79
N ALA A 80 17.76 -14.19 -23.52
CA ALA A 80 18.11 -14.89 -22.29
C ALA A 80 17.86 -14.01 -21.06
N ALA A 81 18.32 -12.75 -21.08
CA ALA A 81 18.10 -11.78 -20.01
C ALA A 81 16.60 -11.46 -19.83
N ALA A 82 15.84 -11.32 -20.92
CA ALA A 82 14.39 -11.09 -20.84
C ALA A 82 13.65 -12.27 -20.19
N LEU A 83 14.06 -13.51 -20.51
CA LEU A 83 13.49 -14.71 -19.89
C LEU A 83 13.87 -14.83 -18.40
N GLU A 84 15.10 -14.48 -18.04
CA GLU A 84 15.56 -14.46 -16.65
C GLU A 84 14.79 -13.42 -15.82
N ASN A 85 14.66 -12.19 -16.33
CA ASN A 85 13.88 -11.14 -15.69
C ASN A 85 12.39 -11.52 -15.58
N ALA A 86 11.83 -12.19 -16.58
CA ALA A 86 10.45 -12.68 -16.53
C ALA A 86 10.24 -13.81 -15.50
N ARG A 87 11.29 -14.57 -15.17
CA ARG A 87 11.26 -15.57 -14.10
C ARG A 87 11.37 -14.91 -12.72
N LEU A 88 12.38 -14.05 -12.53
CA LEU A 88 12.58 -13.31 -11.28
C LEU A 88 11.34 -12.50 -10.89
N GLY A 89 10.73 -11.81 -11.87
CA GLY A 89 9.52 -11.03 -11.62
C GLY A 89 8.30 -11.87 -11.19
N LYS A 90 8.22 -13.15 -11.57
CA LYS A 90 7.14 -14.03 -11.11
C LYS A 90 7.35 -14.47 -9.67
N ASP A 91 8.58 -14.79 -9.29
CA ASP A 91 8.91 -15.21 -7.93
C ASP A 91 8.70 -14.05 -6.95
N ASP A 92 9.12 -12.84 -7.33
CA ASP A 92 8.85 -11.61 -6.57
C ASP A 92 7.35 -11.33 -6.44
N GLN A 93 6.56 -11.55 -7.51
CA GLN A 93 5.10 -11.42 -7.45
C GLN A 93 4.44 -12.44 -6.52
N VAL A 94 4.95 -13.66 -6.45
CA VAL A 94 4.44 -14.67 -5.52
C VAL A 94 4.81 -14.29 -4.09
N GLN A 95 6.05 -13.87 -3.84
CA GLN A 95 6.53 -13.47 -2.52
C GLN A 95 5.76 -12.25 -1.98
N THR A 96 5.56 -11.23 -2.80
CA THR A 96 4.76 -10.05 -2.44
C THR A 96 3.32 -10.40 -2.14
N LYS A 97 2.69 -11.30 -2.90
CA LYS A 97 1.32 -11.79 -2.61
C LYS A 97 1.24 -12.54 -1.29
N VAL A 98 2.24 -13.36 -0.96
CA VAL A 98 2.31 -14.07 0.33
C VAL A 98 2.44 -13.08 1.47
N LEU A 99 3.35 -12.11 1.35
CA LEU A 99 3.55 -11.07 2.37
C LEU A 99 2.29 -10.21 2.55
N LEU A 100 1.61 -9.84 1.47
CA LEU A 100 0.35 -9.10 1.53
C LEU A 100 -0.76 -9.88 2.25
N ARG A 101 -0.88 -11.19 2.00
CA ARG A 101 -1.84 -12.04 2.73
C ARG A 101 -1.50 -12.13 4.22
N HIS A 102 -0.22 -12.19 4.56
CA HIS A 102 0.21 -12.22 5.94
C HIS A 102 -0.14 -10.92 6.66
N ILE A 103 0.18 -9.77 6.05
CA ILE A 103 -0.21 -8.44 6.57
C ILE A 103 -1.73 -8.34 6.72
N GLN A 104 -2.50 -8.83 5.74
CA GLN A 104 -3.95 -8.82 5.82
C GLN A 104 -4.44 -9.63 7.02
N TRP A 105 -3.88 -10.82 7.24
CA TRP A 105 -4.22 -11.65 8.39
C TRP A 105 -3.86 -10.99 9.72
N ASP A 106 -2.69 -10.35 9.80
CA ASP A 106 -2.26 -9.61 11.01
C ASP A 106 -3.19 -8.42 11.30
N VAL A 107 -3.62 -7.69 10.27
CA VAL A 107 -4.58 -6.57 10.41
C VAL A 107 -5.93 -7.08 10.88
N ASP A 108 -6.43 -8.20 10.33
CA ASP A 108 -7.69 -8.78 10.75
C ASP A 108 -7.63 -9.29 12.19
N ARG A 109 -6.51 -9.89 12.60
CA ARG A 109 -6.26 -10.30 13.98
C ARG A 109 -6.22 -9.10 14.93
N LEU A 110 -5.49 -8.05 14.57
CA LEU A 110 -5.40 -6.84 15.39
C LEU A 110 -6.77 -6.15 15.54
N ARG A 111 -7.60 -6.18 14.49
CA ARG A 111 -8.99 -5.70 14.57
C ARG A 111 -9.83 -6.51 15.55
N GLN A 112 -9.68 -7.84 15.58
CA GLN A 112 -10.36 -8.68 16.55
C GLN A 112 -9.91 -8.38 17.98
N ASP A 113 -8.60 -8.19 18.19
CA ASP A 113 -8.05 -7.85 19.50
C ASP A 113 -8.56 -6.49 20.00
N VAL A 114 -8.62 -5.48 19.12
CA VAL A 114 -9.19 -4.16 19.45
C VAL A 114 -10.68 -4.28 19.79
N ALA A 115 -11.45 -5.08 19.06
CA ALA A 115 -12.87 -5.29 19.35
C ALA A 115 -13.08 -5.99 20.71
N ALA A 116 -12.22 -6.97 21.05
CA ALA A 116 -12.24 -7.65 22.34
C ALA A 116 -11.84 -6.72 23.50
N LEU A 117 -10.85 -5.85 23.29
CA LEU A 117 -10.47 -4.84 24.28
C LEU A 117 -11.58 -3.81 24.48
N GLN A 118 -12.24 -3.36 23.42
CA GLN A 118 -13.37 -2.43 23.52
C GLN A 118 -14.55 -3.03 24.27
N SER A 119 -14.89 -4.30 24.03
CA SER A 119 -15.98 -4.96 24.77
C SER A 119 -15.64 -5.16 26.25
N SER A 120 -14.39 -5.53 26.57
CA SER A 120 -13.88 -5.61 27.94
C SER A 120 -13.86 -4.25 28.64
N GLN A 121 -13.49 -3.19 27.92
CA GLN A 121 -13.52 -1.83 28.45
C GLN A 121 -14.95 -1.38 28.75
N ALA A 122 -15.90 -1.69 27.85
CA ALA A 122 -17.31 -1.37 28.05
C ALA A 122 -17.89 -2.11 29.27
N SER A 123 -17.55 -3.39 29.46
CA SER A 123 -17.99 -4.13 30.66
C SER A 123 -17.38 -3.55 31.94
N SER A 124 -16.08 -3.22 31.93
CA SER A 124 -15.43 -2.58 33.08
C SER A 124 -16.04 -1.22 33.42
N HIS A 125 -16.39 -0.41 32.41
CA HIS A 125 -17.06 0.87 32.63
C HIS A 125 -18.48 0.69 33.21
N ASN A 126 -19.21 -0.33 32.76
CA ASN A 126 -20.53 -0.66 33.33
C ASN A 126 -20.42 -1.13 34.79
N GLU A 127 -19.40 -1.90 35.14
CA GLU A 127 -19.12 -2.29 36.53
C GLU A 127 -18.78 -1.08 37.41
N MET A 128 -17.94 -0.17 36.93
CA MET A 128 -17.62 1.07 37.66
C MET A 128 -18.87 1.91 37.90
N ARG A 129 -19.73 2.05 36.89
CA ARG A 129 -21.00 2.75 37.02
C ARG A 129 -21.94 2.07 38.02
N HIS A 130 -22.05 0.74 37.97
CA HIS A 130 -22.86 -0.01 38.93
C HIS A 130 -22.35 0.16 40.37
N ASN A 131 -21.04 0.12 40.55
CA ASN A 131 -20.43 0.34 41.86
C ASN A 131 -20.72 1.77 42.37
N GLN A 132 -20.61 2.79 41.50
CA GLN A 132 -20.99 4.17 41.85
C GLN A 132 -22.44 4.26 42.28
N GLU A 133 -23.37 3.69 41.50
CA GLU A 133 -24.79 3.66 41.82
C GLU A 133 -25.06 2.94 43.16
N SER A 134 -24.34 1.86 43.45
CA SER A 134 -24.45 1.16 44.74
C SER A 134 -23.92 2.00 45.92
N PHE A 135 -22.81 2.73 45.73
CA PHE A 135 -22.25 3.59 46.76
C PHE A 135 -23.18 4.77 47.07
N ASP A 136 -23.77 5.37 46.04
CA ASP A 136 -24.74 6.45 46.21
C ASP A 136 -26.01 5.97 46.92
N ALA A 137 -26.51 4.77 46.57
CA ALA A 137 -27.63 4.14 47.25
C ALA A 137 -27.32 3.81 48.73
N GLU A 138 -26.12 3.29 49.02
CA GLU A 138 -25.69 3.01 50.38
C GLU A 138 -25.54 4.30 51.19
N LYS A 139 -24.96 5.34 50.60
CA LYS A 139 -24.85 6.67 51.20
C LYS A 139 -26.25 7.19 51.57
N GLN A 140 -27.21 7.17 50.65
CA GLN A 140 -28.59 7.58 50.94
C GLN A 140 -29.23 6.77 52.06
N ARG A 141 -28.94 5.46 52.13
CA ARG A 141 -29.40 4.61 53.24
C ARG A 141 -28.80 5.03 54.58
N ILE A 142 -27.51 5.35 54.62
CA ILE A 142 -26.84 5.85 55.82
C ILE A 142 -27.44 7.19 56.25
N TRP A 143 -27.66 8.12 55.32
CA TRP A 143 -28.30 9.40 55.63
C TRP A 143 -29.71 9.24 56.20
N SER A 144 -30.54 8.35 55.64
CA SER A 144 -31.87 8.10 56.17
C SER A 144 -31.85 7.45 57.56
N GLN A 145 -30.86 6.59 57.85
CA GLN A 145 -30.65 6.06 59.21
C GLN A 145 -30.20 7.16 60.17
N LEU A 146 -29.32 8.07 59.74
CA LEU A 146 -28.85 9.18 60.56
C LEU A 146 -30.00 10.14 60.90
N THR A 147 -30.91 10.43 59.94
CA THR A 147 -32.10 11.25 60.22
C THR A 147 -33.04 10.58 61.22
N ILE A 148 -33.24 9.26 61.15
CA ILE A 148 -34.03 8.54 62.16
C ILE A 148 -33.36 8.61 63.53
N LEU A 149 -32.04 8.46 63.58
CA LEU A 149 -31.27 8.56 64.82
C LEU A 149 -31.36 9.95 65.45
N GLN A 150 -31.42 11.00 64.60
CA GLN A 150 -31.65 12.37 65.02
C GLN A 150 -33.04 12.56 65.63
N GLU A 151 -34.09 12.09 64.95
CA GLU A 151 -35.46 12.14 65.47
C GLU A 151 -35.58 11.42 66.83
N LEU A 152 -34.91 10.27 66.96
CA LEU A 152 -34.84 9.54 68.23
C LEU A 152 -34.11 10.34 69.31
N GLY A 153 -33.01 11.02 68.97
CA GLY A 153 -32.26 11.88 69.88
C GLY A 153 -33.10 13.04 70.42
N LEU A 154 -33.90 13.68 69.58
CA LEU A 154 -34.84 14.74 69.97
C LEU A 154 -35.95 14.21 70.88
N SER A 155 -36.59 13.10 70.50
CA SER A 155 -37.61 12.44 71.33
C SER A 155 -37.07 12.05 72.72
N LEU A 156 -35.84 11.55 72.78
CA LEU A 156 -35.17 11.20 74.04
C LEU A 156 -34.91 12.42 74.92
N ALA A 157 -34.54 13.57 74.32
CA ALA A 157 -34.37 14.82 75.03
C ALA A 157 -35.70 15.34 75.60
N ASP A 158 -36.79 15.23 74.84
CA ASP A 158 -38.13 15.62 75.28
C ASP A 158 -38.63 14.73 76.43
N VAL A 159 -38.42 13.41 76.34
CA VAL A 159 -38.73 12.47 77.44
C VAL A 159 -37.92 12.80 78.70
N ALA A 160 -36.63 13.09 78.55
CA ALA A 160 -35.79 13.47 79.69
C ALA A 160 -36.26 14.80 80.34
N ALA A 161 -36.64 15.79 79.53
CA ALA A 161 -37.20 17.05 80.02
C ALA A 161 -38.53 16.84 80.75
N PHE A 162 -39.42 16.00 80.21
CA PHE A 162 -40.68 15.64 80.84
C PHE A 162 -40.49 14.89 82.16
N MET A 163 -39.58 13.91 82.21
CA MET A 163 -39.26 13.20 83.45
C MET A 163 -38.74 14.15 84.53
N TYR A 164 -37.87 15.10 84.15
CA TYR A 164 -37.36 16.13 85.05
C TYR A 164 -38.49 17.05 85.57
N GLU A 165 -39.42 17.45 84.71
CA GLU A 165 -40.58 18.25 85.11
C GLU A 165 -41.51 17.49 86.07
N ILE A 166 -41.73 16.20 85.84
CA ILE A 166 -42.50 15.34 86.75
C ILE A 166 -41.83 15.24 88.12
N GLU A 167 -40.50 14.99 88.17
CA GLU A 167 -39.77 14.95 89.44
C GLU A 167 -39.88 16.29 90.20
N LEU A 168 -39.78 17.40 89.47
CA LEU A 168 -39.90 18.75 90.02
C LEU A 168 -41.29 18.99 90.62
N LYS A 169 -42.37 18.61 89.91
CA LYS A 169 -43.75 18.75 90.38
C LYS A 169 -44.12 17.77 91.51
N GLY A 170 -43.53 16.57 91.50
CA GLY A 170 -43.81 15.52 92.50
C GLY A 170 -43.09 15.73 93.84
N GLY A 171 -42.20 16.72 93.96
CA GLY A 171 -41.41 16.93 95.17
C GLY A 171 -40.34 15.87 95.42
N TYR A 172 -40.12 14.96 94.45
CA TYR A 172 -39.08 13.94 94.49
C TYR A 172 -37.75 14.56 94.08
N THR A 173 -37.20 15.44 94.92
CA THR A 173 -35.80 15.86 94.78
C THR A 173 -34.91 14.71 95.23
N GLY A 174 -34.63 13.79 94.31
CA GLY A 174 -33.80 12.62 94.56
C GLY A 174 -32.45 13.05 95.16
N ARG A 175 -32.21 12.69 96.42
CA ARG A 175 -30.96 12.98 97.16
C ARG A 175 -29.73 12.24 96.59
N SER A 176 -29.92 11.43 95.55
CA SER A 176 -28.89 10.66 94.84
C SER A 176 -28.90 11.07 93.37
N GLY A 177 -27.76 11.58 92.88
CA GLY A 177 -27.65 12.47 91.72
C GLY A 177 -28.07 11.97 90.33
N ASP A 178 -28.68 10.79 90.19
CA ASP A 178 -29.30 10.31 88.93
C ASP A 178 -30.22 9.10 89.18
N ALA A 179 -31.17 9.20 90.12
CA ALA A 179 -31.97 8.06 90.55
C ALA A 179 -32.81 7.41 89.41
N HIS A 180 -33.26 8.20 88.43
CA HIS A 180 -34.10 7.73 87.32
C HIS A 180 -33.40 7.72 85.96
N GLY A 181 -32.09 7.98 85.90
CA GLY A 181 -31.33 7.97 84.64
C GLY A 181 -31.62 9.15 83.71
N ILE A 182 -32.22 10.22 84.21
CA ILE A 182 -32.61 11.41 83.41
C ILE A 182 -31.37 12.07 82.80
N GLU A 183 -30.29 12.21 83.57
CA GLU A 183 -29.08 12.83 83.04
C GLU A 183 -28.38 11.91 82.04
N ARG A 184 -28.49 10.59 82.22
CA ARG A 184 -28.03 9.62 81.21
C ARG A 184 -28.78 9.77 79.90
N LEU A 185 -30.12 9.86 79.93
CA LEU A 185 -30.95 10.09 78.74
C LEU A 185 -30.55 11.38 78.02
N ARG A 186 -30.38 12.47 78.76
CA ARG A 186 -29.92 13.76 78.23
C ARG A 186 -28.52 13.69 77.61
N GLN A 187 -27.58 12.98 78.25
CA GLN A 187 -26.25 12.76 77.71
C GLN A 187 -26.27 11.90 76.45
N THR A 188 -27.10 10.87 76.37
CA THR A 188 -27.29 10.09 75.13
C THR A 188 -27.87 10.95 74.01
N ALA A 189 -28.89 11.77 74.30
CA ALA A 189 -29.44 12.69 73.31
C ALA A 189 -28.39 13.68 72.79
N MET A 190 -27.60 14.29 73.70
CA MET A 190 -26.49 15.18 73.31
C MET A 190 -25.40 14.46 72.49
N LYS A 191 -25.10 13.19 72.79
CA LYS A 191 -24.13 12.41 72.01
C LYS A 191 -24.65 12.13 70.60
N LEU A 192 -25.93 11.81 70.45
CA LEU A 192 -26.56 11.62 69.14
C LEU A 192 -26.55 12.92 68.32
N GLN A 193 -26.84 14.05 68.95
CA GLN A 193 -26.77 15.36 68.29
C GLN A 193 -25.33 15.72 67.85
N LYS A 194 -24.33 15.44 68.69
CA LYS A 194 -22.91 15.71 68.34
C LYS A 194 -22.37 14.85 67.20
N LEU A 195 -22.91 13.64 67.00
CA LEU A 195 -22.51 12.79 65.88
C LEU A 195 -22.94 13.39 64.54
N GLN A 196 -24.05 14.13 64.52
CA GLN A 196 -24.56 14.82 63.34
C GLN A 196 -23.74 16.06 62.99
N ASP A 197 -23.40 16.90 63.97
CA ASP A 197 -22.63 18.15 63.74
C ASP A 197 -21.23 17.89 63.17
N ARG A 198 -20.76 16.63 63.24
CA ARG A 198 -19.43 16.24 62.76
C ARG A 198 -19.39 15.81 61.29
N GLU A 199 -20.56 15.60 60.67
CA GLU A 199 -20.67 15.17 59.27
C GLU A 199 -21.02 16.30 58.29
N VAL A 200 -21.27 17.52 58.79
CA VAL A 200 -21.46 18.76 58.00
C VAL A 200 -20.13 19.50 57.89
#